data_AF-R6LJT9-F1
#
_entry.id   AF-R6LJT9-F1
#
_cell.length_a   1.000
_cell.length_b   1.000
_cell.length_c   1.000
_cell.angle_alpha   90.00
_cell.angle_beta   90.00
_cell.angle_gamma   90.00
#
_symmetry.space_group_name_H-M   'P 1'
#
loop_
_entity.id
_entity.type
_entity.pdbx_description
1 polymer ?
#
loop_
_entity_poly.entity_id
_entity_poly.type
_entity_poly.pdbx_seq_one_letter_code
_entity_poly.pdbx_strand_id
1 'polypeptide(L)'
;MRDLASADGTAVTDYRESMTGMGFNLVELHSDWLAPSMIDYHEVADVTRADGSVLRGGLYIDYYETASPWLARQLLREYHAIARRDRSYMPLDAPEVDGCTLTAYEGTLHFPVVLIQRGNVFLYAYFYQFDDPGSYILPLDEWIGILARSLQDA
;
A
#
# COMPACT_ATOMS: atom_id res chain seq x y z
N MET A 1 -5.96 4.96 -11.91
CA MET A 1 -6.57 5.91 -10.94
C MET A 1 -8.08 6.10 -11.06
N ARG A 2 -8.73 6.03 -12.24
CA ARG A 2 -10.22 6.09 -12.31
C ARG A 2 -10.93 4.92 -11.60
N ASP A 3 -10.25 3.78 -11.45
CA ASP A 3 -10.83 2.57 -10.84
C ASP A 3 -10.32 2.26 -9.42
N LEU A 4 -9.44 3.09 -8.83
CA LEU A 4 -9.05 2.96 -7.40
C LEU A 4 -10.07 3.64 -6.46
N ALA A 5 -11.14 4.16 -7.04
CA ALA A 5 -12.04 5.15 -6.48
C ALA A 5 -13.45 4.59 -6.28
N SER A 6 -13.53 3.40 -5.69
CA SER A 6 -14.66 2.99 -4.85
C SER A 6 -14.32 1.73 -4.06
N ALA A 7 -13.47 1.88 -3.03
CA ALA A 7 -13.12 0.81 -2.10
C ALA A 7 -14.37 0.02 -1.61
N ASP A 8 -15.46 0.76 -1.39
CA ASP A 8 -16.77 0.32 -0.91
C ASP A 8 -17.91 0.51 -1.93
N GLY A 9 -17.61 0.83 -3.19
CA GLY A 9 -18.63 1.18 -4.19
C GLY A 9 -19.10 2.64 -4.17
N THR A 10 -18.61 3.47 -3.24
CA THR A 10 -18.90 4.92 -3.23
C THR A 10 -18.04 5.65 -4.26
N ALA A 11 -18.69 6.35 -5.20
CA ALA A 11 -18.00 7.09 -6.26
C ALA A 11 -17.15 8.24 -5.69
N VAL A 12 -15.97 8.47 -6.27
CA VAL A 12 -15.16 9.66 -6.01
C VAL A 12 -15.67 10.83 -6.83
N THR A 13 -15.82 11.98 -6.19
CA THR A 13 -16.33 13.22 -6.80
C THR A 13 -15.24 14.26 -7.00
N ASP A 14 -14.19 14.24 -6.18
CA ASP A 14 -13.05 15.13 -6.30
C ASP A 14 -11.77 14.45 -5.81
N TYR A 15 -10.64 14.85 -6.39
CA TYR A 15 -9.31 14.38 -6.05
C TYR A 15 -8.36 15.57 -6.01
N ARG A 16 -7.62 15.70 -4.91
CA ARG A 16 -6.68 16.82 -4.71
C ARG A 16 -5.42 16.33 -4.02
N GLU A 17 -4.29 16.51 -4.68
CA GLU A 17 -2.97 16.42 -4.04
C GLU A 17 -2.87 17.47 -2.92
N SER A 18 -2.61 17.01 -1.69
CA SER A 18 -2.62 17.86 -0.50
C SER A 18 -1.23 18.29 -0.05
N MET A 19 -0.17 17.60 -0.49
CA MET A 19 1.22 18.06 -0.39
C MET A 19 1.89 18.05 -1.75
N THR A 20 2.59 19.13 -2.12
CA THR A 20 3.35 19.23 -3.37
C THR A 20 4.79 19.69 -3.07
N GLY A 21 5.78 19.14 -3.77
CA GLY A 21 7.22 19.34 -3.52
C GLY A 21 7.81 18.37 -2.50
N MET A 22 9.14 18.35 -2.32
CA MET A 22 9.87 17.43 -1.41
C MET A 22 9.75 15.91 -1.70
N GLY A 23 9.49 15.51 -2.96
CA GLY A 23 9.43 14.08 -3.32
C GLY A 23 8.11 13.39 -2.98
N PHE A 24 7.07 14.15 -2.66
CA PHE A 24 5.68 13.68 -2.61
C PHE A 24 5.05 13.73 -4.01
N ASN A 25 4.07 12.86 -4.25
CA ASN A 25 3.37 12.65 -5.53
C ASN A 25 4.35 12.30 -6.66
N LEU A 26 5.26 11.37 -6.35
CA LEU A 26 6.30 10.91 -7.24
C LEU A 26 6.08 9.45 -7.59
N VAL A 27 6.36 9.12 -8.85
CA VAL A 27 6.45 7.75 -9.34
C VAL A 27 7.83 7.61 -9.97
N GLU A 28 8.66 6.76 -9.38
CA GLU A 28 9.96 6.40 -9.94
C GLU A 28 9.91 4.97 -10.47
N LEU A 29 10.48 4.77 -11.65
CA LEU A 29 10.53 3.47 -12.32
C LEU A 29 11.97 3.00 -12.36
N HIS A 30 12.22 1.82 -11.82
CA HIS A 30 13.53 1.19 -11.80
C HIS A 30 13.48 -0.20 -12.43
N SER A 31 14.64 -0.70 -12.83
CA SER A 31 14.79 -2.09 -13.27
C SER A 31 16.21 -2.58 -13.04
N ASP A 32 16.34 -3.86 -12.72
CA ASP A 32 17.59 -4.59 -12.71
C ASP A 32 17.38 -6.07 -13.11
N TRP A 33 18.42 -6.88 -13.01
CA TRP A 33 18.36 -8.30 -13.42
C TRP A 33 17.55 -9.19 -12.47
N LEU A 34 17.39 -8.81 -11.20
CA LEU A 34 16.66 -9.54 -10.18
C LEU A 34 15.22 -9.05 -10.05
N ALA A 35 14.96 -7.79 -10.36
CA ALA A 35 13.65 -7.16 -10.46
C ALA A 35 13.54 -6.33 -11.75
N PRO A 36 13.07 -6.95 -12.86
CA PRO A 36 12.93 -6.28 -14.14
C PRO A 36 11.95 -5.10 -14.16
N SER A 37 11.05 -5.01 -13.19
CA SER A 37 10.14 -3.88 -13.00
C SER A 37 10.05 -3.53 -11.52
N MET A 38 10.37 -2.29 -11.19
CA MET A 38 10.27 -1.74 -9.85
C MET A 38 9.58 -0.38 -9.91
N ILE A 39 8.69 -0.13 -8.96
CA ILE A 39 7.98 1.14 -8.86
C ILE A 39 8.08 1.63 -7.43
N ASP A 40 8.66 2.80 -7.25
CA ASP A 40 8.61 3.54 -6.00
C ASP A 40 7.54 4.62 -6.16
N TYR A 41 6.49 4.50 -5.36
CA TYR A 41 5.31 5.35 -5.43
C TYR A 41 5.07 6.02 -4.09
N HIS A 42 4.91 7.33 -4.12
CA HIS A 42 4.58 8.09 -2.94
C HIS A 42 3.58 9.18 -3.29
N GLU A 43 2.41 9.15 -2.65
CA GLU A 43 1.34 10.10 -2.88
C GLU A 43 0.77 10.60 -1.56
N VAL A 44 0.38 11.87 -1.52
CA VAL A 44 -0.37 12.48 -0.41
C VAL A 44 -1.51 13.29 -0.99
N ALA A 45 -2.73 12.84 -0.73
CA ALA A 45 -3.92 13.38 -1.36
C ALA A 45 -5.15 13.34 -0.44
N ASP A 46 -6.10 14.20 -0.79
CA ASP A 46 -7.46 14.22 -0.26
C ASP A 46 -8.40 13.72 -1.38
N VAL A 47 -9.19 12.71 -1.05
CA VAL A 47 -10.16 12.10 -1.97
C VAL A 47 -11.56 12.32 -1.42
N THR A 48 -12.34 13.14 -2.12
CA THR A 48 -13.74 13.42 -1.74
C THR A 48 -14.66 12.39 -2.35
N ARG A 49 -15.53 11.83 -1.52
CA ARG A 49 -16.47 10.76 -1.86
C ARG A 49 -17.86 11.34 -2.12
N ALA A 50 -18.71 10.61 -2.82
CA ALA A 50 -20.06 11.06 -3.19
C ALA A 50 -20.99 11.31 -1.99
N ASP A 51 -20.71 10.67 -0.85
CA ASP A 51 -21.41 10.90 0.41
C ASP A 51 -20.94 12.18 1.17
N GLY A 52 -19.94 12.88 0.62
CA GLY A 52 -19.34 14.08 1.20
C GLY A 52 -18.23 13.80 2.21
N SER A 53 -17.95 12.53 2.53
CA SER A 53 -16.80 12.17 3.35
C SER A 53 -15.49 12.30 2.57
N VAL A 54 -14.38 12.54 3.28
CA VAL A 54 -13.06 12.75 2.64
C VAL A 54 -12.06 11.74 3.18
N LEU A 55 -11.45 10.94 2.31
CA LEU A 55 -10.29 10.13 2.66
C LEU A 55 -9.04 11.03 2.55
N ARG A 56 -8.35 11.26 3.66
CA ARG A 56 -7.14 12.10 3.70
C ARG A 56 -5.98 11.28 4.19
N GLY A 57 -4.85 11.37 3.50
CA GLY A 57 -3.68 10.60 3.91
C GLY A 57 -2.59 10.55 2.86
N GLY A 58 -1.65 9.65 3.07
CA GLY A 58 -0.63 9.34 2.09
C GLY A 58 -0.35 7.86 1.97
N LEU A 59 -0.15 7.43 0.73
CA LEU A 59 0.12 6.06 0.34
C LEU A 59 1.56 5.98 -0.17
N TYR A 60 2.31 5.07 0.42
CA TYR A 60 3.65 4.72 -0.01
C TYR A 60 3.67 3.27 -0.46
N ILE A 61 4.27 3.00 -1.61
CA ILE A 61 4.42 1.66 -2.17
C ILE A 61 5.83 1.52 -2.74
N ASP A 62 6.53 0.46 -2.31
CA ASP A 62 7.61 -0.11 -3.10
C ASP A 62 7.07 -1.40 -3.74
N TYR A 63 7.03 -1.42 -5.08
CA TYR A 63 6.60 -2.55 -5.87
C TYR A 63 7.80 -3.18 -6.57
N TYR A 64 7.87 -4.51 -6.53
CA TYR A 64 8.90 -5.29 -7.19
C TYR A 64 8.26 -6.45 -7.97
N GLU A 65 8.34 -6.40 -9.29
CA GLU A 65 8.18 -7.60 -10.12
C GLU A 65 9.55 -8.27 -10.27
N THR A 66 9.74 -9.36 -9.54
CA THR A 66 11.01 -10.08 -9.50
C THR A 66 11.16 -11.08 -10.64
N ALA A 67 12.39 -11.47 -10.95
CA ALA A 67 12.69 -12.45 -11.99
C ALA A 67 12.16 -13.87 -11.66
N SER A 68 11.75 -14.14 -10.41
CA SER A 68 11.13 -15.42 -10.05
C SER A 68 10.29 -15.33 -8.76
N PRO A 69 9.25 -16.17 -8.60
CA PRO A 69 8.47 -16.23 -7.36
C PRO A 69 9.29 -16.53 -6.09
N TRP A 70 10.43 -17.19 -6.25
CA TRP A 70 11.32 -17.45 -5.13
C TRP A 70 11.97 -16.16 -4.61
N LEU A 71 12.35 -15.23 -5.49
CA LEU A 71 12.94 -13.94 -5.12
C LEU A 71 11.94 -13.06 -4.38
N ALA A 72 10.72 -12.88 -4.92
CA ALA A 72 9.65 -12.15 -4.23
C ALA A 72 9.36 -12.72 -2.82
N ARG A 73 9.41 -14.05 -2.67
CA ARG A 73 9.26 -14.69 -1.36
C ARG A 73 10.44 -14.41 -0.42
N GLN A 74 11.67 -14.29 -0.92
CA GLN A 74 12.80 -13.88 -0.08
C GLN A 74 12.64 -12.42 0.36
N LEU A 75 12.25 -11.51 -0.52
CA LEU A 75 11.98 -10.12 -0.16
C LEU A 75 10.96 -10.01 0.98
N LEU A 76 9.82 -10.71 0.87
CA LEU A 76 8.83 -10.74 1.95
C LEU A 76 9.42 -11.22 3.28
N ARG A 77 10.20 -12.31 3.24
CA ARG A 77 10.83 -12.88 4.46
C ARG A 77 11.83 -11.94 5.08
N GLU A 78 12.66 -11.29 4.27
CA GLU A 78 13.71 -10.38 4.73
C GLU A 78 13.11 -9.10 5.30
N TYR A 79 12.18 -8.46 4.58
CA TYR A 79 11.47 -7.29 5.09
C TYR A 79 10.73 -7.59 6.40
N HIS A 80 10.04 -8.74 6.47
CA HIS A 80 9.35 -9.13 7.71
C HIS A 80 10.34 -9.42 8.84
N ALA A 81 11.44 -10.10 8.57
CA ALA A 81 12.46 -10.39 9.57
C ALA A 81 13.15 -9.12 10.09
N ILE A 82 13.38 -8.13 9.23
CA ILE A 82 13.90 -6.81 9.61
C ILE A 82 12.87 -6.08 10.48
N ALA A 83 11.60 -6.01 10.04
CA ALA A 83 10.53 -5.36 10.78
C ALA A 83 10.38 -5.95 12.20
N ARG A 84 10.38 -7.27 12.33
CA ARG A 84 10.27 -7.98 13.63
C ARG A 84 11.41 -7.72 14.60
N ARG A 85 12.54 -7.19 14.14
CA ARG A 85 13.67 -6.80 15.01
C ARG A 85 13.52 -5.38 15.54
N ASP A 86 12.63 -4.59 14.96
CA ASP A 86 12.32 -3.27 15.44
C ASP A 86 11.51 -3.34 16.75
N ARG A 87 11.81 -2.45 17.70
CA ARG A 87 11.14 -2.38 19.00
C ARG A 87 9.69 -1.91 18.91
N SER A 88 9.36 -1.17 17.86
CA SER A 88 8.02 -0.64 17.57
C SER A 88 7.15 -1.61 16.77
N TYR A 89 7.67 -2.79 16.41
CA TYR A 89 6.89 -3.80 15.69
C TYR A 89 5.68 -4.26 16.51
N MET A 90 4.49 -4.02 15.98
CA MET A 90 3.24 -4.55 16.51
C MET A 90 2.52 -5.32 15.40
N PRO A 91 2.35 -6.65 15.52
CA PRO A 91 1.66 -7.42 14.48
C PRO A 91 0.19 -6.99 14.39
N LEU A 92 -0.32 -6.92 13.16
CA LEU A 92 -1.73 -6.68 12.86
C LEU A 92 -2.32 -7.91 12.16
N ASP A 93 -3.63 -8.10 12.31
CA ASP A 93 -4.34 -9.10 11.53
C ASP A 93 -4.44 -8.64 10.07
N ALA A 94 -3.95 -9.47 9.15
CA ALA A 94 -4.10 -9.27 7.72
C ALA A 94 -5.26 -10.13 7.20
N PRO A 95 -6.09 -9.63 6.28
CA PRO A 95 -7.13 -10.44 5.65
C PRO A 95 -6.52 -11.59 4.84
N GLU A 96 -7.23 -12.70 4.73
CA GLU A 96 -6.88 -13.76 3.78
C GLU A 96 -7.30 -13.35 2.37
N VAL A 97 -6.35 -13.34 1.43
CA VAL A 97 -6.63 -13.05 0.01
C VAL A 97 -6.02 -14.14 -0.85
N ASP A 98 -6.85 -14.74 -1.72
CA ASP A 98 -6.44 -15.90 -2.51
C ASP A 98 -5.24 -15.58 -3.44
N GLY A 99 -4.29 -16.51 -3.47
CA GLY A 99 -3.03 -16.38 -4.20
C GLY A 99 -2.02 -15.39 -3.61
N CYS A 100 -2.27 -14.81 -2.43
CA CYS A 100 -1.31 -13.94 -1.73
C CYS A 100 -0.73 -14.60 -0.47
N THR A 101 0.53 -14.28 -0.18
CA THR A 101 1.09 -14.34 1.18
C THR A 101 1.11 -12.92 1.72
N LEU A 102 0.49 -12.69 2.88
CA LEU A 102 0.31 -11.37 3.48
C LEU A 102 0.87 -11.34 4.90
N THR A 103 1.47 -10.21 5.28
CA THR A 103 1.67 -9.88 6.70
C THR A 103 1.44 -8.38 6.89
N ALA A 104 0.80 -8.02 7.99
CA ALA A 104 0.56 -6.64 8.38
C ALA A 104 1.13 -6.38 9.78
N TYR A 105 1.60 -5.17 9.99
CA TYR A 105 2.14 -4.72 11.28
C TYR A 105 2.14 -3.19 11.37
N GLU A 106 2.20 -2.63 12.57
CA GLU A 106 2.57 -1.24 12.78
C GLU A 106 4.08 -1.15 13.01
N GLY A 107 4.70 -0.13 12.41
CA GLY A 107 6.13 0.16 12.56
C GLY A 107 6.40 1.42 13.40
N THR A 108 7.58 2.01 13.22
CA THR A 108 8.07 3.14 14.03
C THR A 108 7.21 4.39 13.97
N LEU A 109 6.53 4.61 12.86
CA LEU A 109 5.63 5.75 12.67
C LEU A 109 4.20 5.47 13.13
N HIS A 110 3.93 4.30 13.73
CA HIS A 110 2.60 3.84 14.14
C HIS A 110 1.56 3.81 13.02
N PHE A 111 2.01 3.75 11.77
CA PHE A 111 1.15 3.54 10.61
C PHE A 111 1.12 2.05 10.25
N PRO A 112 -0.04 1.53 9.82
CA PRO A 112 -0.13 0.18 9.29
C PRO A 112 0.74 0.00 8.05
N VAL A 113 1.57 -1.04 8.09
CA VAL A 113 2.42 -1.51 7.00
C VAL A 113 1.90 -2.88 6.57
N VAL A 114 1.86 -3.14 5.27
CA VAL A 114 1.54 -4.44 4.69
C VAL A 114 2.65 -4.89 3.76
N LEU A 115 2.99 -6.18 3.86
CA LEU A 115 3.84 -6.88 2.90
C LEU A 115 2.96 -7.87 2.14
N ILE A 116 2.98 -7.80 0.82
CA ILE A 116 2.21 -8.67 -0.06
C ILE A 116 3.15 -9.40 -1.01
N GLN A 117 3.02 -10.71 -1.10
CA GLN A 117 3.64 -11.50 -2.15
C GLN A 117 2.57 -12.25 -2.95
N ARG A 118 2.58 -12.08 -4.27
CA ARG A 118 1.73 -12.82 -5.22
C ARG A 118 2.60 -13.23 -6.41
N GLY A 119 2.76 -14.54 -6.64
CA GLY A 119 3.64 -15.02 -7.71
C GLY A 119 5.07 -14.45 -7.60
N ASN A 120 5.54 -13.80 -8.65
CA ASN A 120 6.82 -13.09 -8.70
C ASN A 120 6.76 -11.62 -8.25
N VAL A 121 5.61 -11.14 -7.78
CA VAL A 121 5.44 -9.78 -7.27
C VAL A 121 5.62 -9.76 -5.76
N PHE A 122 6.36 -8.76 -5.29
CA PHE A 122 6.43 -8.33 -3.90
C PHE A 122 6.02 -6.85 -3.80
N LEU A 123 5.23 -6.52 -2.78
CA LEU A 123 4.78 -5.16 -2.51
C LEU A 123 4.98 -4.86 -1.02
N TYR A 124 5.71 -3.80 -0.73
CA TYR A 124 5.78 -3.16 0.58
C TYR A 124 4.92 -1.91 0.50
N ALA A 125 3.95 -1.75 1.40
CA ALA A 125 3.15 -0.54 1.43
C ALA A 125 2.83 -0.11 2.86
N TYR A 126 2.73 1.19 3.07
CA TYR A 126 2.08 1.74 4.25
C TYR A 126 1.12 2.84 3.83
N PHE A 127 -0.01 2.90 4.52
CA PHE A 127 -1.05 3.87 4.26
C PHE A 127 -1.39 4.58 5.55
N TYR A 128 -1.00 5.86 5.65
CA TYR A 128 -1.33 6.69 6.80
C TYR A 128 -2.51 7.57 6.46
N GLN A 129 -3.46 7.66 7.40
CA GLN A 129 -4.71 8.39 7.22
C GLN A 129 -4.83 9.46 8.31
N PHE A 130 -5.31 10.63 7.93
CA PHE A 130 -5.53 11.73 8.86
C PHE A 130 -6.95 11.63 9.45
N ASP A 131 -7.03 11.52 10.77
CA ASP A 131 -8.29 11.47 11.52
C ASP A 131 -8.77 12.87 11.92
N ASP A 132 -9.04 13.72 10.93
CA ASP A 132 -9.64 15.04 11.13
C ASP A 132 -11.19 14.96 11.11
N PRO A 133 -11.93 15.89 11.74
CA PRO A 133 -13.38 15.94 11.62
C PRO A 133 -13.87 15.97 10.16
N GLY A 134 -14.75 15.03 9.80
CA GLY A 134 -15.26 14.84 8.44
C GLY A 134 -14.40 13.91 7.58
N SER A 135 -13.33 13.35 8.13
CA SER A 135 -12.51 12.35 7.44
C SER A 135 -13.14 10.97 7.53
N TYR A 136 -12.98 10.20 6.45
CA TYR A 136 -13.30 8.79 6.40
C TYR A 136 -12.01 7.99 6.54
N ILE A 137 -11.99 7.06 7.51
CA ILE A 137 -10.90 6.11 7.68
C ILE A 137 -11.28 4.83 6.95
N LEU A 138 -10.54 4.52 5.90
CA LEU A 138 -10.64 3.27 5.16
C LEU A 138 -10.12 2.12 6.04
N PRO A 139 -10.96 1.12 6.39
CA PRO A 139 -10.57 0.00 7.24
C PRO A 139 -9.37 -0.78 6.70
N LEU A 140 -8.57 -1.33 7.63
CA LEU A 140 -7.32 -2.03 7.33
C LEU A 140 -7.48 -3.19 6.35
N ASP A 141 -8.45 -4.06 6.64
CA ASP A 141 -8.82 -5.21 5.84
C ASP A 141 -9.27 -4.81 4.42
N GLU A 142 -10.00 -3.69 4.32
CA GLU A 142 -10.52 -3.19 3.05
C GLU A 142 -9.40 -2.70 2.12
N TRP A 143 -8.50 -1.83 2.60
CA TRP A 143 -7.42 -1.31 1.74
C TRP A 143 -6.35 -2.37 1.42
N ILE A 144 -6.03 -3.27 2.37
CA ILE A 144 -5.17 -4.43 2.07
C ILE A 144 -5.82 -5.29 0.99
N GLY A 145 -7.12 -5.55 1.10
CA GLY A 145 -7.88 -6.32 0.11
C GLY A 145 -7.88 -5.68 -1.28
N ILE A 146 -7.91 -4.35 -1.36
CA ILE A 146 -7.82 -3.61 -2.63
C ILE A 146 -6.43 -3.77 -3.25
N LEU A 147 -5.36 -3.49 -2.48
CA LEU A 147 -3.99 -3.64 -2.97
C LEU A 147 -3.69 -5.08 -3.41
N ALA A 148 -4.10 -6.07 -2.62
CA ALA A 148 -3.85 -7.47 -2.94
C ALA A 148 -4.58 -7.94 -4.22
N ARG A 149 -5.76 -7.36 -4.53
CA ARG A 149 -6.54 -7.63 -5.74
C ARG A 149 -5.99 -6.89 -6.96
N SER A 150 -5.51 -5.65 -6.81
CA SER A 150 -4.91 -4.92 -7.93
C SER A 150 -3.65 -5.58 -8.49
N LEU A 151 -3.01 -6.47 -7.72
CA LEU A 151 -1.90 -7.31 -8.18
C LEU A 151 -2.33 -8.52 -9.03
N GLN A 152 -3.62 -8.84 -9.14
CA GLN A 152 -4.11 -9.93 -9.99
C GLN A 152 -4.13 -9.56 -11.47
N ASP A 153 -4.28 -8.26 -11.77
CA ASP A 153 -4.42 -7.72 -13.12
C ASP A 153 -3.10 -7.22 -13.71
N ALA A 154 -1.98 -7.44 -13.01
CA ALA A 154 -0.63 -7.02 -13.40
C ALA A 154 0.09 -8.09 -14.24
#